data_AF-A0A7Z0AZJ6-F1
#
_entry.id   AF-A0A7Z0AZJ6-F1
#
_cell.length_a   1.000
_cell.length_b   1.000
_cell.length_c   1.000
_cell.angle_alpha   90.00
_cell.angle_beta   90.00
_cell.angle_gamma   90.00
#
_symmetry.space_group_name_H-M   'P 1'
#
loop_
_entity.id
_entity.type
_entity.pdbx_description
1 polymer ?
#
loop_
_entity_poly.entity_id
_entity_poly.type
_entity_poly.pdbx_seq_one_letter_code
_entity_poly.pdbx_strand_id
1 'polypeptide(L)'
;MASPRHSQFNLVILDTCLNNPFSASATVSALKLPANTVVAYATAPGGFAADGTQHGVYTNEWLHALHDAPADSLATLLQRVAIRVGSATGGEQTPWIASSLPHESNYADAVEPPTHSVGDNSVVDLHSRGILPKDSSEQYEITFWNSIKDSNYPGDYEAYLKAYPNGRFATLAHARIDRLRAASAASAPTSAAAPSTAPIAAPQAVKPATPAATPAQDHPRPAPTPTAAPAPPAVAVAQKPATHPPSAGESRDCATCPIMIPVPAGAFAMGSNTDDPSEKPVHHVTIGAPFAIGKFPVTVDQWNACVAANACQKLTPENNPNKAAPARDLSWDDAQQYVKWLSKITGKPYRVPTEAEWEYADRGGTATKYWWGDQMRKGNANCKDCGDPWHKEGPEAAGSFAPNPLGLYDMNGGVWEWTADCWHNSYQGAPVDGHVWDSPGCDMRVIRGGSWREGGDYMLSATRFKYSSGVRQSQDGLRVVKDLK
;
A
#
# COMPACT_ATOMS: atom_id res chain seq x y z
N MET A 1 -22.11 17.79 11.17
CA MET A 1 -23.26 17.86 10.24
C MET A 1 -23.63 19.31 10.05
N ALA A 2 -23.78 19.79 8.81
CA ALA A 2 -24.26 21.14 8.52
C ALA A 2 -25.71 21.31 9.03
N SER A 3 -26.15 22.55 9.23
CA SER A 3 -27.51 22.85 9.70
C SER A 3 -28.57 22.27 8.75
N PRO A 4 -29.65 21.66 9.28
CA PRO A 4 -30.68 21.01 8.47
C PRO A 4 -31.38 22.02 7.54
N ARG A 5 -31.64 21.61 6.30
CA ARG A 5 -32.35 22.44 5.31
C ARG A 5 -33.84 22.51 5.68
N HIS A 6 -34.35 23.71 5.90
CA HIS A 6 -35.75 23.90 6.26
C HIS A 6 -36.69 23.30 5.21
N SER A 7 -37.69 22.54 5.66
CA SER A 7 -38.74 21.92 4.83
C SER A 7 -38.29 20.83 3.86
N GLN A 8 -37.06 20.29 3.99
CA GLN A 8 -36.60 19.14 3.21
C GLN A 8 -36.59 17.85 4.02
N PHE A 9 -36.86 16.74 3.34
CA PHE A 9 -36.73 15.39 3.89
C PHE A 9 -35.26 15.03 4.06
N ASN A 10 -34.87 14.58 5.25
CA ASN A 10 -33.51 14.13 5.55
C ASN A 10 -33.53 12.60 5.72
N LEU A 11 -32.77 11.91 4.88
CA LEU A 11 -32.50 10.48 5.03
C LEU A 11 -31.03 10.30 5.39
N VAL A 12 -30.79 9.61 6.49
CA VAL A 12 -29.45 9.21 6.92
C VAL A 12 -29.44 7.69 7.01
N ILE A 13 -28.50 7.06 6.31
CA ILE A 13 -28.29 5.62 6.37
C ILE A 13 -26.93 5.40 7.03
N LEU A 14 -26.93 4.68 8.15
CA LEU A 14 -25.76 4.42 8.98
C LEU A 14 -25.47 2.92 8.97
N ASP A 15 -24.63 2.51 8.02
CA ASP A 15 -24.02 1.18 7.99
C ASP A 15 -22.63 1.26 8.60
N THR A 16 -22.55 1.08 9.92
CA THR A 16 -21.30 1.19 10.67
C THR A 16 -21.03 -0.10 11.44
N CYS A 17 -19.90 -0.71 11.16
CA CYS A 17 -19.42 -1.92 11.82
C CYS A 17 -18.42 -1.54 12.90
N LEU A 18 -18.94 -1.23 14.08
CA LEU A 18 -18.12 -1.08 15.27
C LEU A 18 -18.66 -2.05 16.31
N ASN A 19 -17.76 -2.87 16.86
CA ASN A 19 -18.00 -3.52 18.15
C ASN A 19 -18.39 -2.42 19.13
N ASN A 20 -19.60 -2.50 19.68
CA ASN A 20 -20.13 -1.50 20.60
C ASN A 20 -19.10 -1.25 21.73
N PRO A 21 -18.50 -0.05 21.84
CA PRO A 21 -17.57 0.27 22.92
C PRO A 21 -18.31 0.56 24.25
N PHE A 22 -19.64 0.49 24.26
CA PHE A 22 -20.49 0.72 25.43
C PHE A 22 -21.13 -0.60 25.90
N SER A 23 -21.26 -0.77 27.22
CA SER A 23 -21.85 -1.98 27.83
C SER A 23 -23.30 -2.19 27.37
N ALA A 24 -23.77 -3.44 27.38
CA ALA A 24 -25.16 -3.83 27.07
C ALA A 24 -26.23 -3.13 27.95
N SER A 25 -25.80 -2.42 29.00
CA SER A 25 -26.61 -1.65 29.94
C SER A 25 -26.70 -0.14 29.62
N ALA A 26 -26.04 0.35 28.57
CA ALA A 26 -26.12 1.76 28.17
C ALA A 26 -27.49 2.05 27.55
N THR A 27 -28.37 2.71 28.29
CA THR A 27 -29.60 3.30 27.76
C THR A 27 -29.24 4.46 26.82
N VAL A 28 -29.20 4.15 25.52
CA VAL A 28 -29.09 5.19 24.49
C VAL A 28 -30.38 6.03 24.58
N SER A 29 -30.26 7.24 25.12
CA SER A 29 -31.38 8.19 25.13
C SER A 29 -31.86 8.38 23.70
N ALA A 30 -33.18 8.31 23.49
CA ALA A 30 -33.79 8.48 22.19
C ALA A 30 -33.25 9.75 21.53
N LEU A 31 -32.55 9.58 20.41
CA LEU A 31 -31.93 10.69 19.68
C LEU A 31 -33.04 11.71 19.39
N LYS A 32 -32.90 12.95 19.86
CA LYS A 32 -33.84 14.02 19.50
C LYS A 32 -33.57 14.41 18.06
N LEU A 33 -34.25 13.74 17.14
CA LEU A 33 -34.07 13.94 15.71
C LEU A 33 -34.62 15.32 15.27
N PRO A 34 -33.93 16.04 14.36
CA PRO A 34 -34.49 17.19 13.68
C PRO A 34 -35.78 16.81 12.95
N ALA A 35 -36.74 17.71 12.78
CA ALA A 35 -37.98 17.43 12.05
C ALA A 35 -37.72 16.89 10.63
N ASN A 36 -38.64 16.07 10.11
CA ASN A 36 -38.57 15.46 8.77
C ASN A 36 -37.31 14.63 8.52
N THR A 37 -36.84 13.89 9.53
CA THR A 37 -35.61 13.10 9.46
C THR A 37 -35.91 11.63 9.72
N VAL A 38 -35.38 10.76 8.86
CA VAL A 38 -35.31 9.32 9.07
C VAL A 38 -33.85 8.92 9.14
N VAL A 39 -33.50 8.17 10.18
CA VAL A 39 -32.19 7.55 10.35
C VAL A 39 -32.37 6.04 10.36
N ALA A 40 -31.79 5.38 9.38
CA ALA A 40 -31.79 3.92 9.26
C ALA A 40 -30.42 3.38 9.70
N TYR A 41 -30.43 2.52 10.71
CA TYR A 41 -29.24 1.90 11.31
C TYR A 41 -29.14 0.45 10.86
N ALA A 42 -27.93 0.01 10.52
CA ALA A 42 -27.68 -1.36 10.11
C ALA A 42 -27.97 -2.41 11.20
N THR A 43 -27.95 -2.01 12.47
CA THR A 43 -28.28 -2.89 13.60
C THR A 43 -28.92 -2.09 14.75
N ALA A 44 -29.68 -2.77 15.60
CA ALA A 44 -30.33 -2.20 16.76
C ALA A 44 -29.31 -1.82 17.85
N PRO A 45 -29.64 -0.87 18.74
CA PRO A 45 -28.77 -0.53 19.86
C PRO A 45 -28.33 -1.78 20.63
N GLY A 46 -27.01 -1.95 20.81
CA GLY A 46 -26.43 -3.12 21.48
C GLY A 46 -26.26 -4.36 20.59
N GLY A 47 -26.79 -4.35 19.37
CA GLY A 47 -26.54 -5.37 18.34
C GLY A 47 -25.29 -5.07 17.53
N PHE A 48 -24.89 -6.04 16.70
CA PHE A 48 -23.73 -5.94 15.81
C PHE A 48 -24.19 -5.98 14.34
N ALA A 49 -23.43 -5.33 13.46
CA ALA A 49 -23.63 -5.45 12.02
C ALA A 49 -22.66 -6.53 11.50
N ALA A 50 -23.19 -7.51 10.78
CA ALA A 50 -22.42 -8.57 10.16
C ALA A 50 -21.85 -8.09 8.82
N ASP A 51 -20.55 -8.33 8.61
CA ASP A 51 -19.87 -7.95 7.39
C ASP A 51 -19.66 -9.13 6.44
N GLY A 52 -20.02 -8.92 5.17
CA GLY A 52 -19.69 -9.82 4.07
C GLY A 52 -18.37 -9.44 3.38
N THR A 53 -17.97 -10.23 2.38
CA THR A 53 -16.70 -10.04 1.65
C THR A 53 -16.69 -8.85 0.67
N GLN A 54 -17.86 -8.40 0.20
CA GLN A 54 -18.00 -7.28 -0.75
C GLN A 54 -18.76 -6.07 -0.17
N HIS A 55 -19.90 -6.31 0.48
CA HIS A 55 -20.69 -5.32 1.23
C HIS A 55 -20.99 -5.86 2.64
N GLY A 56 -21.19 -4.97 3.62
CA GLY A 56 -21.85 -5.34 4.86
C GLY A 56 -23.22 -5.94 4.57
N VAL A 57 -23.71 -6.91 5.35
CA VAL A 57 -24.97 -7.61 5.05
C VAL A 57 -26.13 -6.62 4.90
N TYR A 58 -26.10 -5.53 5.67
CA TYR A 58 -27.08 -4.44 5.55
C TYR A 58 -27.02 -3.71 4.21
N THR A 59 -25.86 -3.18 3.80
CA THR A 59 -25.69 -2.53 2.49
C THR A 59 -26.01 -3.49 1.34
N ASN A 60 -25.61 -4.76 1.45
CA ASN A 60 -25.89 -5.75 0.42
C ASN A 60 -27.40 -5.92 0.19
N GLU A 61 -28.14 -6.13 1.28
CA GLU A 61 -29.59 -6.31 1.19
C GLU A 61 -30.33 -5.00 0.89
N TRP A 62 -29.75 -3.84 1.22
CA TRP A 62 -30.24 -2.53 0.78
C TRP A 62 -30.18 -2.38 -0.73
N LEU A 63 -29.05 -2.72 -1.34
CA LEU A 63 -28.86 -2.66 -2.79
C LEU A 63 -29.78 -3.66 -3.50
N HIS A 64 -29.93 -4.87 -2.97
CA HIS A 64 -30.91 -5.83 -3.48
C HIS A 64 -32.34 -5.30 -3.37
N ALA A 65 -32.73 -4.72 -2.24
CA ALA A 65 -34.07 -4.19 -2.05
C ALA A 65 -34.39 -3.03 -3.00
N LEU A 66 -33.42 -2.14 -3.26
CA LEU A 66 -33.53 -1.06 -4.24
C LEU A 66 -33.60 -1.59 -5.69
N HIS A 67 -32.85 -2.63 -6.00
CA HIS A 67 -32.86 -3.26 -7.31
C HIS A 67 -34.19 -3.95 -7.60
N ASP A 68 -34.72 -4.68 -6.61
CA ASP A 68 -35.91 -5.52 -6.76
C ASP A 68 -37.21 -4.72 -6.86
N ALA A 69 -37.32 -3.57 -6.18
CA ALA A 69 -38.45 -2.66 -6.37
C ALA A 69 -38.03 -1.19 -6.20
N PRO A 70 -37.51 -0.56 -7.26
CA PRO A 70 -37.05 0.83 -7.21
C PRO A 70 -38.18 1.85 -7.03
N ALA A 71 -39.44 1.45 -7.23
CA ALA A 71 -40.63 2.29 -7.08
C ALA A 71 -41.25 2.22 -5.67
N ASP A 72 -40.69 1.42 -4.76
CA ASP A 72 -41.22 1.28 -3.42
C ASP A 72 -41.13 2.57 -2.62
N SER A 73 -42.12 2.77 -1.74
CA SER A 73 -42.01 3.81 -0.73
C SER A 73 -40.80 3.54 0.17
N LEU A 74 -40.20 4.60 0.70
CA LEU A 74 -39.05 4.45 1.60
C LEU A 74 -39.36 3.54 2.80
N ALA A 75 -40.59 3.57 3.33
CA ALA A 75 -41.01 2.69 4.42
C ALA A 75 -41.00 1.21 4.00
N THR A 76 -41.53 0.92 2.81
CA THR A 76 -41.54 -0.42 2.22
C THR A 76 -40.13 -0.93 1.95
N LEU A 77 -39.26 -0.07 1.40
CA LEU A 77 -37.85 -0.37 1.18
C LEU A 77 -37.16 -0.73 2.49
N LEU A 78 -37.27 0.13 3.51
CA LEU A 78 -36.64 -0.06 4.81
C LEU A 78 -37.11 -1.35 5.51
N GLN A 79 -38.40 -1.65 5.42
CA GLN A 79 -38.96 -2.89 5.96
C GLN A 79 -38.41 -4.13 5.25
N ARG A 80 -38.29 -4.08 3.91
CA ARG A 80 -37.72 -5.17 3.12
C ARG A 80 -36.26 -5.42 3.47
N VAL A 81 -35.47 -4.36 3.63
CA VAL A 81 -34.07 -4.48 4.06
C VAL A 81 -33.98 -5.16 5.42
N ALA A 82 -34.80 -4.77 6.39
CA ALA A 82 -34.80 -5.40 7.72
C ALA A 82 -35.08 -6.92 7.67
N ILE A 83 -36.07 -7.34 6.87
CA ILE A 83 -36.43 -8.76 6.69
C ILE A 83 -35.28 -9.55 6.04
N ARG A 84 -34.68 -8.98 4.99
CA ARG A 84 -33.59 -9.61 4.24
C ARG A 84 -32.34 -9.76 5.09
N VAL A 85 -31.98 -8.74 5.86
CA VAL A 85 -30.83 -8.78 6.78
C VAL A 85 -31.05 -9.80 7.90
N GLY A 86 -32.24 -9.81 8.51
CA GLY A 86 -32.58 -10.83 9.51
C GLY A 86 -32.49 -12.25 8.94
N SER A 87 -32.91 -12.44 7.69
CA SER A 87 -32.83 -13.75 7.01
C SER A 87 -31.39 -14.15 6.67
N ALA A 88 -30.60 -13.22 6.12
CA ALA A 88 -29.21 -13.44 5.72
C ALA A 88 -28.28 -13.71 6.92
N THR A 89 -28.63 -13.20 8.10
CA THR A 89 -27.86 -13.38 9.34
C THR A 89 -28.45 -14.41 10.31
N GLY A 90 -29.51 -15.11 9.93
CA GLY A 90 -30.20 -16.05 10.84
C GLY A 90 -30.77 -15.39 12.11
N GLY A 91 -31.04 -14.08 12.06
CA GLY A 91 -31.53 -13.27 13.18
C GLY A 91 -30.45 -12.61 14.03
N GLU A 92 -29.16 -12.82 13.73
CA GLU A 92 -28.06 -12.22 14.50
C GLU A 92 -27.92 -10.70 14.30
N GLN A 93 -28.36 -10.18 13.15
CA GLN A 93 -28.41 -8.74 12.87
C GLN A 93 -29.85 -8.27 12.68
N THR A 94 -30.24 -7.22 13.42
CA THR A 94 -31.58 -6.64 13.36
C THR A 94 -31.49 -5.14 13.09
N PRO A 95 -31.74 -4.67 11.86
CA PRO A 95 -31.72 -3.23 11.56
C PRO A 95 -32.73 -2.43 12.37
N TRP A 96 -32.41 -1.15 12.60
CA TRP A 96 -33.20 -0.26 13.46
C TRP A 96 -33.47 1.08 12.79
N ILE A 97 -34.59 1.72 13.09
CA ILE A 97 -35.01 2.98 12.48
C ILE A 97 -35.39 3.98 13.57
N ALA A 98 -34.92 5.22 13.43
CA ALA A 98 -35.40 6.36 14.19
C ALA A 98 -35.99 7.41 13.24
N SER A 99 -37.17 7.96 13.56
CA SER A 99 -37.87 8.92 12.71
C SER A 99 -38.48 10.06 13.51
N SER A 100 -38.52 11.25 12.91
CA SER A 100 -39.24 12.45 13.41
C SER A 100 -40.37 12.89 12.48
N LEU A 101 -40.79 12.03 11.54
CA LEU A 101 -41.90 12.32 10.65
C LEU A 101 -43.22 12.43 11.46
N PRO A 102 -44.10 13.40 11.15
CA PRO A 102 -45.40 13.49 11.79
C PRO A 102 -46.19 12.20 11.56
N HIS A 103 -46.71 11.60 12.64
CA HIS A 103 -47.44 10.33 12.62
C HIS A 103 -48.71 10.40 11.75
N GLU A 104 -48.66 9.84 10.53
CA GLU A 104 -49.77 9.19 9.80
C GLU A 104 -49.26 8.28 8.65
N SER A 105 -48.19 7.52 8.88
CA SER A 105 -47.79 6.46 7.94
C SER A 105 -47.27 5.28 8.73
N ASN A 106 -48.22 4.43 9.16
CA ASN A 106 -48.04 3.32 10.09
C ASN A 106 -47.17 2.19 9.50
N TYR A 107 -46.14 1.82 10.27
CA TYR A 107 -45.55 0.48 10.26
C TYR A 107 -46.43 -0.43 11.14
N ALA A 108 -47.23 -1.34 10.57
CA ALA A 108 -47.66 -2.59 11.21
C ALA A 108 -48.61 -3.41 10.29
N ASP A 109 -48.43 -4.73 10.34
CA ASP A 109 -49.36 -5.82 10.03
C ASP A 109 -49.52 -6.38 8.60
N ALA A 110 -49.60 -7.73 8.58
CA ALA A 110 -50.05 -8.65 7.53
C ALA A 110 -48.99 -9.34 6.63
N VAL A 111 -48.53 -10.46 7.18
CA VAL A 111 -48.06 -11.73 6.60
C VAL A 111 -48.94 -12.27 5.43
N GLU A 112 -48.36 -12.57 4.25
CA GLU A 112 -48.34 -13.88 3.50
C GLU A 112 -47.86 -13.74 2.02
N PRO A 113 -47.28 -14.79 1.38
CA PRO A 113 -46.46 -14.70 0.17
C PRO A 113 -47.21 -15.00 -1.15
N PRO A 114 -46.66 -14.61 -2.31
CA PRO A 114 -46.63 -15.58 -3.41
C PRO A 114 -45.33 -15.61 -4.24
N THR A 115 -45.16 -16.80 -4.80
CA THR A 115 -44.16 -17.33 -5.72
C THR A 115 -44.10 -16.59 -7.06
N HIS A 116 -42.91 -16.45 -7.67
CA HIS A 116 -42.60 -16.82 -9.06
C HIS A 116 -41.16 -16.43 -9.45
N SER A 117 -40.69 -17.08 -10.53
CA SER A 117 -39.33 -17.46 -10.87
C SER A 117 -38.44 -16.38 -11.47
N VAL A 118 -37.14 -16.51 -11.17
CA VAL A 118 -36.00 -15.84 -11.80
C VAL A 118 -35.98 -16.08 -13.31
N GLY A 119 -35.77 -15.00 -14.07
CA GLY A 119 -35.59 -15.00 -15.51
C GLY A 119 -34.62 -13.91 -15.97
N ASP A 120 -33.35 -14.29 -15.93
CA ASP A 120 -32.20 -13.94 -16.80
C ASP A 120 -31.76 -12.49 -17.08
N ASN A 121 -30.46 -12.30 -16.81
CA ASN A 121 -29.45 -11.47 -17.46
C ASN A 121 -29.82 -10.07 -17.97
N SER A 122 -29.41 -9.07 -17.18
CA SER A 122 -28.73 -7.91 -17.74
C SER A 122 -27.43 -7.64 -16.97
N VAL A 123 -26.31 -7.90 -17.65
CA VAL A 123 -24.99 -7.40 -17.23
C VAL A 123 -25.03 -5.90 -17.43
N VAL A 124 -24.98 -5.15 -16.32
CA VAL A 124 -24.64 -3.73 -16.33
C VAL A 124 -23.20 -3.61 -15.88
N ASP A 125 -22.34 -3.24 -16.83
CA ASP A 125 -20.93 -2.96 -16.61
C ASP A 125 -20.80 -1.65 -15.80
N LEU A 126 -20.27 -1.76 -14.57
CA LEU A 126 -19.92 -0.61 -13.72
C LEU A 126 -18.41 -0.53 -13.61
N HIS A 127 -17.83 0.38 -14.37
CA HIS A 127 -16.44 0.82 -14.19
C HIS A 127 -16.30 1.55 -12.85
N SER A 128 -15.88 0.83 -11.81
CA SER A 128 -15.25 1.42 -10.64
C SER A 128 -13.75 1.13 -10.72
N ARG A 129 -12.98 2.12 -11.17
CA ARG A 129 -11.50 2.09 -11.15
C ARG A 129 -11.04 2.54 -9.77
N GLY A 130 -10.14 1.80 -9.12
CA GLY A 130 -9.34 2.39 -8.04
C GLY A 130 -8.93 1.52 -6.84
N ILE A 131 -9.24 0.22 -6.79
CA ILE A 131 -8.68 -0.67 -5.74
C ILE A 131 -8.18 -1.95 -6.43
N LEU A 132 -6.86 -2.17 -6.48
CA LEU A 132 -6.30 -3.52 -6.73
C LEU A 132 -6.66 -4.43 -5.53
N PRO A 133 -6.86 -5.74 -5.74
CA PRO A 133 -8.00 -6.50 -5.22
C PRO A 133 -7.91 -6.80 -3.73
N LYS A 134 -9.05 -6.73 -3.04
CA LYS A 134 -9.23 -7.16 -1.64
C LYS A 134 -9.20 -8.69 -1.44
N ASP A 135 -8.73 -9.45 -2.43
CA ASP A 135 -8.61 -10.92 -2.40
C ASP A 135 -7.27 -11.38 -3.00
N SER A 136 -6.14 -10.82 -2.56
CA SER A 136 -4.87 -11.50 -2.79
C SER A 136 -4.70 -12.58 -1.72
N SER A 137 -4.36 -13.80 -2.14
CA SER A 137 -3.90 -14.87 -1.25
C SER A 137 -2.81 -14.39 -0.28
N GLU A 138 -2.05 -13.39 -0.69
CA GLU A 138 -0.99 -12.73 0.07
C GLU A 138 -1.51 -11.96 1.30
N GLN A 139 -2.68 -11.32 1.22
CA GLN A 139 -3.24 -10.59 2.36
C GLN A 139 -3.83 -11.52 3.42
N TYR A 140 -4.45 -12.63 2.97
CA TYR A 140 -4.86 -13.71 3.86
C TYR A 140 -3.65 -14.43 4.47
N GLU A 141 -2.59 -14.63 3.69
CA GLU A 141 -1.34 -15.20 4.18
C GLU A 141 -0.66 -14.30 5.24
N ILE A 142 -0.59 -12.99 5.00
CA ILE A 142 -0.03 -12.02 5.95
C ILE A 142 -0.86 -11.97 7.24
N THR A 143 -2.19 -12.01 7.13
CA THR A 143 -3.09 -11.99 8.30
C THR A 143 -2.96 -13.29 9.11
N PHE A 144 -2.92 -14.43 8.43
CA PHE A 144 -2.68 -15.73 9.08
C PHE A 144 -1.31 -15.75 9.74
N TRP A 145 -0.26 -15.32 9.04
CA TRP A 145 1.09 -15.26 9.59
C TRP A 145 1.14 -14.36 10.83
N ASN A 146 0.51 -13.18 10.78
CA ASN A 146 0.47 -12.27 11.92
C ASN A 146 -0.26 -12.83 13.14
N SER A 147 -1.25 -13.72 12.96
CA SER A 147 -1.92 -14.36 14.09
C SER A 147 -1.07 -15.44 14.76
N ILE A 148 -0.11 -16.05 14.03
CA ILE A 148 0.71 -17.16 14.55
C ILE A 148 2.19 -16.83 14.77
N LYS A 149 2.69 -15.69 14.29
CA LYS A 149 4.15 -15.36 14.27
C LYS A 149 4.84 -15.38 15.64
N ASP A 150 4.07 -15.20 16.71
CA ASP A 150 4.53 -15.20 18.10
C ASP A 150 4.08 -16.46 18.87
N SER A 151 3.52 -17.47 18.19
CA SER A 151 3.08 -18.72 18.82
C SER A 151 4.27 -19.59 19.24
N ASN A 152 4.10 -20.29 20.37
CA ASN A 152 5.03 -21.29 20.89
C ASN A 152 4.61 -22.74 20.54
N TYR A 153 3.54 -22.91 19.77
CA TYR A 153 3.04 -24.24 19.38
C TYR A 153 3.48 -24.58 17.96
N PRO A 154 4.23 -25.68 17.74
CA PRO A 154 4.61 -26.12 16.39
C PRO A 154 3.42 -26.31 15.43
N GLY A 155 2.26 -26.74 15.97
CA GLY A 155 1.05 -27.00 15.19
C GLY A 155 0.48 -25.78 14.46
N ASP A 156 0.70 -24.55 14.97
CA ASP A 156 0.20 -23.33 14.34
C ASP A 156 0.97 -23.02 13.05
N TYR A 157 2.29 -23.22 13.09
CA TYR A 157 3.16 -23.08 11.92
C TYR A 157 2.93 -24.20 10.90
N GLU A 158 2.62 -25.43 11.36
CA GLU A 158 2.23 -26.54 10.48
C GLU A 158 0.89 -26.26 9.77
N ALA A 159 -0.06 -25.65 10.48
CA ALA A 159 -1.35 -25.23 9.91
C ALA A 159 -1.15 -24.13 8.85
N TYR A 160 -0.26 -23.17 9.11
CA TYR A 160 0.13 -22.17 8.12
C TYR A 160 0.79 -22.81 6.88
N LEU A 161 1.73 -23.74 7.05
CA LEU A 161 2.37 -24.46 5.94
C LEU A 161 1.39 -25.32 5.14
N LYS A 162 0.34 -25.84 5.78
CA LYS A 162 -0.71 -26.61 5.10
C LYS A 162 -1.62 -25.71 4.26
N ALA A 163 -1.94 -24.51 4.76
CA ALA A 163 -2.74 -23.52 4.03
C ALA A 163 -1.94 -22.82 2.93
N TYR A 164 -0.64 -22.59 3.15
CA TYR A 164 0.26 -21.86 2.27
C TYR A 164 1.59 -22.61 2.06
N PRO A 165 1.59 -23.76 1.35
CA PRO A 165 2.77 -24.60 1.19
C PRO A 165 3.92 -23.93 0.43
N ASN A 166 3.60 -22.94 -0.41
CA ASN A 166 4.58 -22.08 -1.10
C ASN A 166 4.48 -20.62 -0.64
N GLY A 167 3.96 -20.37 0.58
CA GLY A 167 3.79 -19.03 1.12
C GLY A 167 5.12 -18.31 1.35
N ARG A 168 5.08 -16.98 1.30
CA ARG A 168 6.20 -16.06 1.60
C ARG A 168 6.86 -16.33 2.97
N PHE A 169 6.12 -16.82 3.96
CA PHE A 169 6.66 -17.17 5.28
C PHE A 169 6.90 -18.68 5.47
N ALA A 170 6.77 -19.52 4.44
CA ALA A 170 6.93 -20.98 4.55
C ALA A 170 8.32 -21.38 5.09
N THR A 171 9.39 -20.75 4.59
CA THR A 171 10.75 -20.99 5.10
C THR A 171 10.89 -20.63 6.58
N LEU A 172 10.25 -19.53 7.00
CA LEU A 172 10.30 -19.06 8.38
C LEU A 172 9.47 -19.96 9.32
N ALA A 173 8.32 -20.45 8.85
CA ALA A 173 7.49 -21.42 9.54
C ALA A 173 8.24 -22.74 9.80
N HIS A 174 8.93 -23.28 8.79
CA HIS A 174 9.77 -24.47 8.95
C HIS A 174 10.88 -24.25 9.99
N ALA A 175 11.59 -23.12 9.91
CA ALA A 175 12.65 -22.79 10.86
C ALA A 175 12.13 -22.64 12.32
N ARG A 176 10.91 -22.12 12.49
CA ARG A 176 10.26 -22.02 13.81
C ARG A 176 9.88 -23.39 14.38
N ILE A 177 9.32 -24.28 13.55
CA ILE A 177 8.98 -25.65 13.94
C ILE A 177 10.23 -26.39 14.44
N ASP A 178 11.33 -26.35 13.70
CA ASP A 178 12.57 -27.04 14.06
C ASP A 178 13.13 -26.53 15.39
N ARG A 179 13.12 -25.22 15.61
CA ARG A 179 13.56 -24.61 16.88
C ARG A 179 12.68 -25.03 18.05
N LEU A 180 11.36 -25.01 17.88
CA LEU A 180 10.41 -25.37 18.95
C LEU A 180 10.49 -26.86 19.30
N ARG A 181 10.65 -27.74 18.30
CA ARG A 181 10.82 -29.18 18.54
C ARG A 181 12.17 -29.51 19.19
N ALA A 182 13.25 -28.83 18.80
CA ALA A 182 14.55 -28.97 19.44
C ALA A 182 14.53 -28.51 20.91
N ALA A 183 13.83 -27.41 21.21
CA ALA A 183 13.63 -26.94 22.58
C ALA A 183 12.83 -27.95 23.42
N SER A 184 11.76 -28.54 22.86
CA SER A 184 10.96 -29.57 23.53
C SER A 184 11.74 -30.87 23.79
N ALA A 185 12.61 -31.28 22.85
CA ALA A 185 13.48 -32.44 23.00
C ALA A 185 14.58 -32.23 24.07
N ALA A 186 15.08 -31.00 24.20
CA ALA A 186 16.06 -30.65 25.24
C ALA A 186 15.46 -30.58 26.66
N SER A 187 14.13 -30.47 26.77
CA SER A 187 13.40 -30.43 28.05
C SER A 187 12.83 -31.79 28.52
N ALA A 188 13.04 -32.87 27.76
CA ALA A 188 12.62 -34.21 28.18
C ALA A 188 13.61 -34.80 29.22
N PRO A 189 13.15 -35.35 30.36
CA PRO A 189 14.05 -35.95 31.35
C PRO A 189 14.65 -37.26 30.83
N THR A 190 15.98 -37.33 30.84
CA THR A 190 16.77 -38.52 30.52
C THR A 190 16.49 -39.62 31.55
N SER A 191 15.77 -40.67 31.15
CA SER A 191 15.77 -41.95 31.89
C SER A 191 16.94 -42.80 31.41
N ALA A 192 17.78 -43.23 32.34
CA ALA A 192 19.03 -43.97 32.11
C ALA A 192 18.81 -45.48 31.83
N ALA A 193 19.75 -46.07 31.09
CA ALA A 193 19.91 -47.49 30.67
C ALA A 193 20.04 -48.49 31.86
N ALA A 194 20.05 -49.85 31.78
CA ALA A 194 20.41 -50.91 30.81
C ALA A 194 19.92 -52.30 31.39
N PRO A 195 20.39 -53.55 31.05
CA PRO A 195 21.17 -54.10 29.91
C PRO A 195 20.69 -55.46 29.29
N SER A 196 21.21 -55.75 28.07
CA SER A 196 21.63 -57.00 27.37
C SER A 196 21.01 -58.41 27.63
N THR A 197 20.64 -59.12 26.54
CA THR A 197 21.23 -60.42 26.11
C THR A 197 21.05 -60.67 24.59
N ALA A 198 22.03 -61.35 23.97
CA ALA A 198 22.08 -61.82 22.57
C ALA A 198 22.21 -63.38 22.56
N PRO A 199 22.46 -64.13 21.45
CA PRO A 199 22.54 -63.81 20.00
C PRO A 199 21.87 -64.87 19.05
N ILE A 200 21.99 -64.73 17.70
CA ILE A 200 22.59 -65.72 16.75
C ILE A 200 22.35 -65.37 15.24
N ALA A 201 23.45 -65.45 14.48
CA ALA A 201 23.69 -65.75 13.04
C ALA A 201 23.33 -64.78 11.89
N ALA A 202 24.40 -64.40 11.16
CA ALA A 202 24.48 -63.95 9.75
C ALA A 202 24.57 -65.19 8.78
N PRO A 203 24.81 -65.12 7.44
CA PRO A 203 25.23 -63.97 6.60
C PRO A 203 24.74 -63.90 5.11
N GLN A 204 25.04 -62.75 4.47
CA GLN A 204 25.37 -62.47 3.04
C GLN A 204 24.26 -62.62 1.94
N ALA A 205 24.09 -61.60 1.05
CA ALA A 205 24.88 -61.42 -0.18
C ALA A 205 24.35 -60.30 -1.14
N VAL A 206 25.31 -59.59 -1.77
CA VAL A 206 25.40 -58.92 -3.10
C VAL A 206 24.50 -57.71 -3.54
N LYS A 207 25.19 -56.65 -4.04
CA LYS A 207 24.71 -55.56 -4.93
C LYS A 207 24.39 -56.06 -6.36
N PRO A 208 23.65 -55.32 -7.21
CA PRO A 208 24.29 -54.37 -8.18
C PRO A 208 23.41 -53.11 -8.48
N ALA A 209 23.99 -51.91 -8.60
CA ALA A 209 24.51 -51.23 -9.80
C ALA A 209 23.48 -50.30 -10.53
N THR A 210 23.97 -49.11 -10.88
CA THR A 210 23.37 -48.04 -11.69
C THR A 210 23.11 -48.48 -13.15
N PRO A 211 22.31 -47.71 -13.91
CA PRO A 211 22.88 -47.13 -15.14
C PRO A 211 22.46 -45.68 -15.48
N ALA A 212 23.50 -44.94 -15.91
CA ALA A 212 23.70 -44.01 -17.03
C ALA A 212 22.56 -43.24 -17.78
N ALA A 213 23.01 -42.05 -18.22
CA ALA A 213 22.54 -41.08 -19.25
C ALA A 213 21.96 -41.69 -20.55
N THR A 214 21.17 -41.00 -21.40
CA THR A 214 21.41 -39.80 -22.29
C THR A 214 20.08 -39.62 -23.11
N PRO A 215 19.89 -38.79 -24.19
CA PRO A 215 20.55 -37.57 -24.72
C PRO A 215 19.58 -36.43 -25.18
N ALA A 216 20.20 -35.34 -25.66
CA ALA A 216 19.60 -34.14 -26.28
C ALA A 216 19.27 -34.33 -27.78
N GLN A 217 18.25 -33.62 -28.28
CA GLN A 217 17.95 -33.25 -29.70
C GLN A 217 16.88 -32.12 -29.66
N ASP A 218 16.73 -31.13 -30.55
CA ASP A 218 17.48 -30.56 -31.67
C ASP A 218 16.83 -29.17 -31.97
N HIS A 219 17.58 -28.24 -32.54
CA HIS A 219 17.05 -26.95 -33.04
C HIS A 219 16.38 -27.10 -34.42
N PRO A 220 15.52 -26.15 -34.82
CA PRO A 220 15.68 -25.54 -36.15
C PRO A 220 15.68 -24.01 -36.17
N ARG A 221 16.47 -23.46 -37.11
CA ARG A 221 16.57 -22.03 -37.48
C ARG A 221 15.52 -21.59 -38.53
N PRO A 222 15.35 -20.26 -38.75
CA PRO A 222 14.20 -19.63 -39.41
C PRO A 222 14.42 -19.28 -40.89
N ALA A 223 13.33 -18.91 -41.58
CA ALA A 223 13.31 -18.13 -42.84
C ALA A 223 11.89 -17.58 -43.11
N PRO A 224 11.66 -16.65 -44.07
CA PRO A 224 12.25 -15.33 -44.24
C PRO A 224 11.19 -14.20 -44.39
N THR A 225 11.66 -12.95 -44.40
CA THR A 225 10.95 -11.67 -44.56
C THR A 225 10.30 -11.46 -45.93
N PRO A 226 9.33 -10.51 -46.03
CA PRO A 226 9.25 -9.62 -47.20
C PRO A 226 9.28 -8.12 -46.86
N THR A 227 10.27 -7.45 -47.46
CA THR A 227 10.41 -6.09 -48.02
C THR A 227 9.42 -4.96 -47.70
N ALA A 228 9.99 -3.78 -47.40
CA ALA A 228 9.35 -2.48 -47.14
C ALA A 228 9.31 -1.51 -48.35
N ALA A 229 8.44 -0.48 -48.29
CA ALA A 229 8.65 0.95 -48.68
C ALA A 229 7.33 1.75 -48.70
N PRO A 230 7.30 3.11 -48.64
CA PRO A 230 8.18 4.09 -47.97
C PRO A 230 7.40 5.10 -47.07
N ALA A 231 8.13 5.79 -46.18
CA ALA A 231 7.63 6.87 -45.30
C ALA A 231 7.85 8.28 -45.89
N PRO A 232 7.18 9.31 -45.34
CA PRO A 232 7.75 10.65 -45.25
C PRO A 232 7.56 11.30 -43.85
N PRO A 233 8.28 12.39 -43.53
CA PRO A 233 9.67 12.41 -43.11
C PRO A 233 9.82 12.66 -41.60
N ALA A 234 10.98 12.24 -41.09
CA ALA A 234 11.45 12.42 -39.74
C ALA A 234 11.59 13.90 -39.34
N VAL A 235 11.15 14.22 -38.12
CA VAL A 235 11.76 15.28 -37.33
C VAL A 235 12.48 14.60 -36.17
N ALA A 236 13.75 14.25 -36.40
CA ALA A 236 14.67 13.89 -35.35
C ALA A 236 15.32 15.18 -34.83
N VAL A 237 15.22 15.45 -33.54
CA VAL A 237 16.39 15.86 -32.77
C VAL A 237 16.30 15.22 -31.39
N ALA A 238 17.02 14.11 -31.23
CA ALA A 238 17.45 13.63 -29.93
C ALA A 238 18.28 14.73 -29.26
N GLN A 239 17.80 15.27 -28.14
CA GLN A 239 18.57 16.21 -27.36
C GLN A 239 19.65 15.47 -26.56
N LYS A 240 20.89 15.88 -26.81
CA LYS A 240 22.09 15.67 -26.00
C LYS A 240 21.77 15.85 -24.50
N PRO A 241 22.38 15.09 -23.58
CA PRO A 241 22.11 15.22 -22.15
C PRO A 241 22.29 16.68 -21.73
N ALA A 242 21.19 17.29 -21.29
CA ALA A 242 21.17 18.66 -20.83
C ALA A 242 21.98 18.75 -19.54
N THR A 243 23.22 19.21 -19.67
CA THR A 243 23.96 19.82 -18.56
C THR A 243 23.18 21.07 -18.16
N HIS A 244 22.23 20.91 -17.24
CA HIS A 244 21.50 22.03 -16.66
C HIS A 244 22.49 22.83 -15.81
N PRO A 245 22.84 24.08 -16.17
CA PRO A 245 23.58 24.94 -15.27
C PRO A 245 22.72 25.17 -14.02
N PRO A 246 23.33 25.19 -12.81
CA PRO A 246 22.60 25.44 -11.59
C PRO A 246 21.85 26.78 -11.65
N SER A 247 20.53 26.76 -11.47
CA SER A 247 19.76 27.97 -11.20
C SER A 247 20.14 28.55 -9.83
N ALA A 248 19.77 29.81 -9.55
CA ALA A 248 20.16 30.49 -8.32
C ALA A 248 19.80 29.67 -7.08
N GLY A 249 20.82 29.22 -6.33
CA GLY A 249 20.66 28.43 -5.10
C GLY A 249 21.05 26.95 -5.23
N GLU A 250 21.17 26.39 -6.44
CA GLU A 250 21.57 24.99 -6.61
C GLU A 250 23.05 24.75 -6.23
N SER A 251 23.34 23.62 -5.60
CA SER A 251 24.73 23.23 -5.25
C SER A 251 25.05 21.79 -5.65
N ARG A 252 26.32 21.53 -5.95
CA ARG A 252 26.83 20.19 -6.24
C ARG A 252 28.23 20.05 -5.62
N ASP A 253 28.43 19.07 -4.75
CA ASP A 253 29.67 18.93 -3.99
C ASP A 253 30.79 18.17 -4.75
N CYS A 254 30.45 17.45 -5.82
CA CYS A 254 31.42 16.77 -6.69
C CYS A 254 30.83 16.53 -8.10
N ALA A 255 31.66 16.24 -9.10
CA ALA A 255 31.20 16.10 -10.49
C ALA A 255 30.06 15.09 -10.69
N THR A 256 30.09 13.98 -9.94
CA THR A 256 29.10 12.89 -9.97
C THR A 256 28.08 12.96 -8.84
N CYS A 257 28.11 14.01 -8.00
CA CYS A 257 27.19 14.15 -6.88
C CYS A 257 25.81 14.65 -7.35
N PRO A 258 24.74 14.34 -6.60
CA PRO A 258 23.42 14.95 -6.82
C PRO A 258 23.49 16.48 -6.78
N ILE A 259 22.67 17.12 -7.62
CA ILE A 259 22.40 18.56 -7.51
C ILE A 259 21.44 18.73 -6.34
N MET A 260 21.73 19.66 -5.45
CA MET A 260 20.98 19.92 -4.23
C MET A 260 20.28 21.27 -4.30
N ILE A 261 19.01 21.31 -3.93
CA ILE A 261 18.19 22.52 -3.80
C ILE A 261 18.07 22.86 -2.31
N PRO A 262 18.40 24.09 -1.87
CA PRO A 262 18.15 24.54 -0.51
C PRO A 262 16.64 24.71 -0.27
N VAL A 263 16.16 24.12 0.82
CA VAL A 263 14.78 24.20 1.29
C VAL A 263 14.79 25.00 2.61
N PRO A 264 14.05 26.11 2.70
CA PRO A 264 14.05 26.96 3.89
C PRO A 264 13.32 26.29 5.06
N ALA A 265 13.74 26.62 6.28
CA ALA A 265 12.95 26.33 7.48
C ALA A 265 11.54 26.91 7.34
N GLY A 266 10.56 26.25 7.95
CA GLY A 266 9.16 26.64 7.86
C GLY A 266 8.24 25.62 8.49
N ALA A 267 6.94 25.76 8.27
CA ALA A 267 5.96 24.85 8.83
C ALA A 267 4.84 24.58 7.83
N PHE A 268 4.23 23.40 7.93
CA PHE A 268 3.18 22.95 7.02
C PHE A 268 2.19 22.01 7.71
N ALA A 269 1.09 21.71 7.02
CA ALA A 269 0.15 20.67 7.42
C ALA A 269 0.52 19.37 6.71
N MET A 270 0.96 18.38 7.49
CA MET A 270 1.37 17.06 7.00
C MET A 270 0.19 16.09 7.03
N GLY A 271 0.07 15.24 6.00
CA GLY A 271 -0.97 14.23 5.86
C GLY A 271 -2.22 14.67 5.11
N SER A 272 -3.28 13.86 5.22
CA SER A 272 -4.59 14.08 4.58
C SER A 272 -5.72 13.51 5.45
N ASN A 273 -6.89 14.14 5.38
CA ASN A 273 -8.10 13.68 6.06
C ASN A 273 -9.11 12.98 5.13
N THR A 274 -8.71 12.64 3.90
CA THR A 274 -9.58 11.99 2.91
C THR A 274 -9.83 10.53 3.27
N ASP A 275 -9.11 9.59 2.64
CA ASP A 275 -9.54 8.20 2.60
C ASP A 275 -8.56 7.26 3.32
N ASP A 276 -7.26 7.44 3.16
CA ASP A 276 -6.25 6.56 3.77
C ASP A 276 -6.05 6.86 5.27
N PRO A 277 -6.30 5.90 6.19
CA PRO A 277 -6.05 6.07 7.61
C PRO A 277 -4.60 6.34 7.99
N SER A 278 -3.65 5.86 7.18
CA SER A 278 -2.22 6.05 7.41
C SER A 278 -1.76 7.49 7.18
N GLU A 279 -2.54 8.27 6.42
CA GLU A 279 -2.32 9.69 6.17
C GLU A 279 -2.95 10.60 7.24
N LYS A 280 -3.68 10.01 8.21
CA LYS A 280 -4.45 10.73 9.24
C LYS A 280 -3.77 10.68 10.61
N PRO A 281 -4.00 11.67 11.48
CA PRO A 281 -4.67 12.93 11.18
C PRO A 281 -3.72 13.90 10.46
N VAL A 282 -4.31 14.86 9.75
CA VAL A 282 -3.56 16.08 9.36
C VAL A 282 -3.04 16.75 10.64
N HIS A 283 -1.74 17.02 10.70
CA HIS A 283 -1.09 17.62 11.86
C HIS A 283 -0.05 18.67 11.42
N HIS A 284 0.28 19.59 12.32
CA HIS A 284 1.21 20.66 12.03
C HIS A 284 2.64 20.23 12.32
N VAL A 285 3.54 20.42 11.34
CA VAL A 285 4.96 20.08 11.46
C VAL A 285 5.81 21.31 11.15
N THR A 286 6.81 21.56 11.98
CA THR A 286 7.80 22.64 11.83
C THR A 286 9.16 22.06 11.45
N ILE A 287 9.66 22.40 10.28
CA ILE A 287 11.05 22.16 9.88
C ILE A 287 11.91 23.29 10.46
N GLY A 288 12.59 23.01 11.57
CA GLY A 288 13.27 24.02 12.38
C GLY A 288 14.55 24.60 11.77
N ALA A 289 15.19 23.90 10.83
CA ALA A 289 16.43 24.33 10.18
C ALA A 289 16.34 24.13 8.66
N PRO A 290 16.96 25.01 7.86
CA PRO A 290 17.04 24.78 6.43
C PRO A 290 17.89 23.52 6.16
N PHE A 291 17.52 22.80 5.11
CA PHE A 291 18.28 21.66 4.60
C PHE A 291 18.41 21.80 3.09
N ALA A 292 19.21 20.96 2.44
CA ALA A 292 19.18 20.85 0.99
C ALA A 292 18.75 19.44 0.58
N ILE A 293 17.89 19.32 -0.43
CA ILE A 293 17.40 18.04 -0.93
C ILE A 293 17.77 17.88 -2.41
N GLY A 294 17.99 16.64 -2.84
CA GLY A 294 18.30 16.33 -4.23
C GLY A 294 17.25 16.93 -5.16
N LYS A 295 17.68 17.66 -6.19
CA LYS A 295 16.84 18.21 -7.25
C LYS A 295 16.04 17.11 -7.96
N PHE A 296 16.67 15.94 -8.09
CA PHE A 296 16.17 14.73 -8.70
C PHE A 296 16.33 13.56 -7.73
N PRO A 297 15.63 12.43 -7.94
CA PRO A 297 16.02 11.15 -7.36
C PRO A 297 17.47 10.82 -7.76
N VAL A 298 18.14 9.96 -6.98
CA VAL A 298 19.47 9.46 -7.34
C VAL A 298 19.35 8.67 -8.64
N THR A 299 20.13 9.05 -9.64
CA THR A 299 20.10 8.41 -10.97
C THR A 299 20.97 7.16 -11.03
N VAL A 300 20.73 6.32 -12.04
CA VAL A 300 21.55 5.12 -12.32
C VAL A 300 23.04 5.47 -12.47
N ASP A 301 23.39 6.57 -13.14
CA ASP A 301 24.79 7.01 -13.27
C ASP A 301 25.41 7.42 -11.92
N GLN A 302 24.65 8.11 -11.06
CA GLN A 302 25.10 8.48 -9.72
C GLN A 302 25.28 7.25 -8.82
N TRP A 303 24.38 6.28 -8.90
CA TRP A 303 24.51 5.00 -8.23
C TRP A 303 25.76 4.23 -8.72
N ASN A 304 25.97 4.18 -10.04
CA ASN A 304 27.12 3.52 -10.64
C ASN A 304 28.46 4.12 -10.20
N ALA A 305 28.51 5.41 -9.84
CA ALA A 305 29.71 6.00 -9.23
C ALA A 305 30.01 5.40 -7.84
N CYS A 306 28.99 5.11 -7.03
CA CYS A 306 29.15 4.39 -5.76
C CYS A 306 29.60 2.94 -5.98
N VAL A 307 29.05 2.27 -6.99
CA VAL A 307 29.47 0.91 -7.39
C VAL A 307 30.93 0.88 -7.84
N ALA A 308 31.35 1.84 -8.67
CA ALA A 308 32.74 1.95 -9.13
C ALA A 308 33.73 2.21 -7.97
N ALA A 309 33.26 2.79 -6.87
CA ALA A 309 34.01 2.94 -5.64
C ALA A 309 33.96 1.71 -4.71
N ASN A 310 33.37 0.59 -5.16
CA ASN A 310 33.12 -0.64 -4.38
C ASN A 310 32.34 -0.39 -3.07
N ALA A 311 31.49 0.64 -3.04
CA ALA A 311 30.73 1.02 -1.86
C ALA A 311 29.24 0.65 -1.95
N CYS A 312 28.71 0.42 -3.15
CA CYS A 312 27.34 0.01 -3.39
C CYS A 312 27.26 -1.27 -4.25
N GLN A 313 26.15 -1.99 -4.14
CA GLN A 313 25.87 -3.16 -4.96
C GLN A 313 25.58 -2.77 -6.42
N LYS A 314 26.04 -3.60 -7.35
CA LYS A 314 25.82 -3.38 -8.79
C LYS A 314 24.35 -3.66 -9.13
N LEU A 315 23.70 -2.72 -9.80
CA LEU A 315 22.37 -2.91 -10.37
C LEU A 315 22.44 -3.82 -11.60
N THR A 316 21.43 -4.66 -11.80
CA THR A 316 21.28 -5.44 -13.03
C THR A 316 20.94 -4.51 -14.19
N PRO A 317 21.71 -4.51 -15.30
CA PRO A 317 21.46 -3.62 -16.44
C PRO A 317 20.09 -3.84 -17.10
N GLU A 318 19.56 -5.06 -17.03
CA GLU A 318 18.22 -5.40 -17.52
C GLU A 318 17.12 -4.61 -16.81
N ASN A 319 17.32 -4.31 -15.51
CA ASN A 319 16.38 -3.51 -14.73
C ASN A 319 16.67 -2.01 -14.86
N ASN A 320 17.90 -1.60 -15.18
CA ASN A 320 18.31 -0.19 -15.12
C ASN A 320 19.13 0.26 -16.36
N PRO A 321 18.56 0.21 -17.58
CA PRO A 321 19.33 0.51 -18.80
C PRO A 321 19.56 2.01 -19.02
N ASN A 322 18.64 2.87 -18.56
CA ASN A 322 18.74 4.31 -18.73
C ASN A 322 19.54 4.94 -17.58
N LYS A 323 20.75 5.40 -17.92
CA LYS A 323 21.68 6.07 -17.01
C LYS A 323 21.15 7.36 -16.35
N ALA A 324 20.27 8.07 -17.06
CA ALA A 324 19.68 9.32 -16.58
C ALA A 324 18.35 9.10 -15.83
N ALA A 325 17.80 7.88 -15.86
CA ALA A 325 16.61 7.55 -15.07
C ALA A 325 16.98 7.39 -13.58
N PRO A 326 15.99 7.52 -12.67
CA PRO A 326 16.15 7.15 -11.28
C PRO A 326 16.70 5.73 -11.12
N ALA A 327 17.69 5.57 -10.24
CA ALA A 327 18.13 4.27 -9.78
C ALA A 327 16.99 3.63 -8.98
N ARG A 328 16.67 2.38 -9.32
CA ARG A 328 15.57 1.62 -8.74
C ARG A 328 16.00 0.19 -8.43
N ASP A 329 15.12 -0.59 -7.81
CA ASP A 329 15.45 -1.92 -7.27
C ASP A 329 16.43 -1.82 -6.08
N LEU A 330 16.19 -0.81 -5.25
CA LEU A 330 17.02 -0.47 -4.09
C LEU A 330 16.25 -0.72 -2.80
N SER A 331 16.91 -1.32 -1.81
CA SER A 331 16.36 -1.41 -0.47
C SER A 331 16.71 -0.16 0.34
N TRP A 332 16.07 0.00 1.51
CA TRP A 332 16.46 1.05 2.45
C TRP A 332 17.91 0.88 2.91
N ASP A 333 18.35 -0.36 3.16
CA ASP A 333 19.73 -0.65 3.54
C ASP A 333 20.75 -0.28 2.45
N ASP A 334 20.38 -0.43 1.18
CA ASP A 334 21.17 0.04 0.04
C ASP A 334 21.23 1.58 0.00
N ALA A 335 20.10 2.24 0.26
CA ALA A 335 20.04 3.70 0.34
C ALA A 335 20.94 4.25 1.46
N GLN A 336 20.98 3.58 2.62
CA GLN A 336 21.90 3.93 3.71
C GLN A 336 23.38 3.78 3.32
N GLN A 337 23.74 2.73 2.57
CA GLN A 337 25.10 2.57 2.05
C GLN A 337 25.49 3.71 1.11
N TYR A 338 24.58 4.11 0.23
CA TYR A 338 24.81 5.22 -0.70
C TYR A 338 25.05 6.54 0.03
N VAL A 339 24.19 6.92 0.99
CA VAL A 339 24.34 8.19 1.71
C VAL A 339 25.58 8.20 2.62
N LYS A 340 25.96 7.04 3.17
CA LYS A 340 27.22 6.87 3.92
C LYS A 340 28.43 7.08 3.02
N TRP A 341 28.42 6.49 1.82
CA TRP A 341 29.47 6.71 0.83
C TRP A 341 29.54 8.17 0.37
N LEU A 342 28.38 8.76 0.05
CA LEU A 342 28.29 10.15 -0.41
C LEU A 342 28.80 11.12 0.66
N SER A 343 28.45 10.89 1.93
CA SER A 343 28.99 11.65 3.06
C SER A 343 30.51 11.53 3.16
N LYS A 344 31.06 10.33 2.99
CA LYS A 344 32.50 10.08 3.07
C LYS A 344 33.27 10.81 1.96
N ILE A 345 32.79 10.79 0.71
CA ILE A 345 33.52 11.38 -0.40
C ILE A 345 33.41 12.91 -0.46
N THR A 346 32.34 13.48 0.09
CA THR A 346 32.10 14.93 0.09
C THR A 346 32.53 15.62 1.38
N GLY A 347 32.66 14.87 2.49
CA GLY A 347 32.82 15.43 3.83
C GLY A 347 31.59 16.21 4.31
N LYS A 348 30.43 16.00 3.69
CA LYS A 348 29.16 16.67 4.03
C LYS A 348 28.18 15.69 4.69
N PRO A 349 27.26 16.17 5.54
CA PRO A 349 26.29 15.32 6.22
C PRO A 349 25.14 14.94 5.27
N TYR A 350 25.33 13.87 4.50
CA TYR A 350 24.30 13.33 3.61
C TYR A 350 23.51 12.20 4.29
N ARG A 351 22.20 12.19 4.07
CA ARG A 351 21.26 11.18 4.58
C ARG A 351 20.06 11.04 3.65
N VAL A 352 19.21 10.04 3.91
CA VAL A 352 17.85 10.02 3.34
C VAL A 352 16.98 11.07 4.05
N PRO A 353 15.95 11.64 3.39
CA PRO A 353 15.05 12.60 4.03
C PRO A 353 14.29 11.95 5.18
N THR A 354 13.89 12.75 6.17
CA THR A 354 12.77 12.35 7.04
C THR A 354 11.48 12.37 6.22
N GLU A 355 10.47 11.64 6.64
CA GLU A 355 9.18 11.63 5.94
C GLU A 355 8.56 13.04 5.93
N ALA A 356 8.70 13.77 7.03
CA ALA A 356 8.24 15.15 7.15
C ALA A 356 8.98 16.09 6.19
N GLU A 357 10.30 15.97 6.09
CA GLU A 357 11.09 16.77 5.14
C GLU A 357 10.71 16.47 3.69
N TRP A 358 10.46 15.19 3.38
CA TRP A 358 10.05 14.77 2.05
C TRP A 358 8.71 15.40 1.65
N GLU A 359 7.69 15.33 2.51
CA GLU A 359 6.37 15.90 2.21
C GLU A 359 6.41 17.44 2.17
N TYR A 360 7.16 18.06 3.08
CA TYR A 360 7.37 19.51 3.06
C TYR A 360 7.99 19.97 1.73
N ALA A 361 9.02 19.25 1.29
CA ALA A 361 9.71 19.50 0.03
C ALA A 361 8.79 19.27 -1.18
N ASP A 362 8.01 18.18 -1.20
CA ASP A 362 7.06 17.86 -2.28
C ASP A 362 6.01 18.95 -2.43
N ARG A 363 5.36 19.34 -1.32
CA ARG A 363 4.30 20.34 -1.32
C ARG A 363 4.77 21.70 -1.79
N GLY A 364 6.02 22.08 -1.54
CA GLY A 364 6.61 23.34 -2.00
C GLY A 364 5.79 24.58 -1.64
N GLY A 365 5.15 24.57 -0.45
CA GLY A 365 4.27 25.65 0.03
C GLY A 365 2.79 25.51 -0.33
N THR A 366 2.39 24.47 -1.05
CA THR A 366 0.98 24.18 -1.36
C THR A 366 0.32 23.31 -0.28
N ALA A 367 -1.01 23.34 -0.22
CA ALA A 367 -1.83 22.52 0.69
C ALA A 367 -2.84 21.62 -0.06
N THR A 368 -2.68 21.52 -1.38
CA THR A 368 -3.59 20.80 -2.29
C THR A 368 -3.29 19.30 -2.35
N LYS A 369 -4.14 18.52 -3.04
CA LYS A 369 -3.96 17.06 -3.23
C LYS A 369 -2.61 16.71 -3.86
N TYR A 370 -2.22 17.47 -4.87
CA TYR A 370 -0.92 17.42 -5.55
C TYR A 370 -0.20 18.76 -5.36
N TRP A 371 1.11 18.83 -5.54
CA TRP A 371 1.80 20.13 -5.50
C TRP A 371 1.33 21.08 -6.61
N TRP A 372 0.73 20.56 -7.68
CA TRP A 372 0.19 21.34 -8.82
C TRP A 372 -1.31 21.66 -8.73
N GLY A 373 -1.95 21.37 -7.60
CA GLY A 373 -3.37 21.63 -7.35
C GLY A 373 -4.18 20.38 -7.00
N ASP A 374 -5.51 20.47 -7.05
CA ASP A 374 -6.39 19.39 -6.57
C ASP A 374 -6.78 18.36 -7.64
N GLN A 375 -6.39 18.60 -8.89
CA GLN A 375 -6.73 17.75 -10.02
C GLN A 375 -5.47 17.20 -10.67
N MET A 376 -5.52 15.92 -11.07
CA MET A 376 -4.43 15.31 -11.83
C MET A 376 -4.25 16.05 -13.17
N ARG A 377 -2.99 16.37 -13.51
CA ARG A 377 -2.63 17.05 -14.76
C ARG A 377 -1.56 16.27 -15.51
N LYS A 378 -1.76 16.07 -16.82
CA LYS A 378 -0.77 15.42 -17.67
C LYS A 378 0.51 16.27 -17.74
N GLY A 379 1.67 15.60 -17.76
CA GLY A 379 2.97 16.28 -17.82
C GLY A 379 3.55 16.72 -16.47
N ASN A 380 2.91 16.38 -15.36
CA ASN A 380 3.37 16.73 -14.01
C ASN A 380 3.98 15.57 -13.22
N ALA A 381 3.71 14.32 -13.61
CA ALA A 381 4.21 13.13 -12.92
C ALA A 381 4.46 11.99 -13.91
N ASN A 382 5.51 11.21 -13.69
CA ASN A 382 5.74 9.96 -14.40
C ASN A 382 4.98 8.83 -13.72
N CYS A 383 3.76 8.54 -14.18
CA CYS A 383 2.91 7.51 -13.61
C CYS A 383 2.04 6.83 -14.67
N LYS A 384 1.52 5.64 -14.37
CA LYS A 384 0.53 4.96 -15.20
C LYS A 384 -0.71 5.85 -15.31
N ASP A 385 -1.19 6.04 -16.54
CA ASP A 385 -2.36 6.88 -16.83
C ASP A 385 -2.18 8.39 -16.51
N CYS A 386 -0.97 8.86 -16.16
CA CYS A 386 -0.64 10.30 -16.01
C CYS A 386 -0.42 11.02 -17.36
N GLY A 387 -0.40 10.29 -18.48
CA GLY A 387 -0.10 10.83 -19.81
C GLY A 387 1.36 10.69 -20.23
N ASP A 388 1.64 11.07 -21.47
CA ASP A 388 2.96 10.87 -22.09
C ASP A 388 4.00 11.93 -21.65
N PRO A 389 5.31 11.59 -21.68
CA PRO A 389 5.86 10.27 -22.01
C PRO A 389 5.70 9.25 -20.86
N TRP A 390 5.33 8.01 -21.20
CA TRP A 390 5.26 6.93 -20.22
C TRP A 390 5.57 5.57 -20.86
N HIS A 391 6.36 4.76 -20.14
CA HIS A 391 6.75 3.42 -20.54
C HIS A 391 6.55 2.42 -19.39
N LYS A 392 6.02 1.23 -19.70
CA LYS A 392 5.76 0.19 -18.67
C LYS A 392 7.06 -0.43 -18.15
N GLU A 393 8.10 -0.40 -18.97
CA GLU A 393 9.39 -1.05 -18.74
C GLU A 393 10.24 -0.35 -17.67
N GLY A 394 10.05 0.96 -17.49
CA GLY A 394 10.83 1.74 -16.53
C GLY A 394 10.44 3.22 -16.52
N PRO A 395 10.97 3.96 -15.53
CA PRO A 395 10.73 5.38 -15.43
C PRO A 395 11.45 6.17 -16.53
N GLU A 396 10.95 7.37 -16.79
CA GLU A 396 11.61 8.33 -17.66
C GLU A 396 12.94 8.83 -17.07
N ALA A 397 13.72 9.55 -17.88
CA ALA A 397 14.88 10.28 -17.37
C ALA A 397 14.45 11.24 -16.24
N ALA A 398 15.25 11.34 -15.18
CA ALA A 398 14.95 12.25 -14.09
C ALA A 398 14.91 13.69 -14.61
N GLY A 399 13.89 14.44 -14.21
CA GLY A 399 13.63 15.80 -14.66
C GLY A 399 12.80 15.92 -15.94
N SER A 400 12.17 14.85 -16.41
CA SER A 400 11.34 14.88 -17.62
C SER A 400 9.99 15.58 -17.44
N PHE A 401 9.55 15.77 -16.19
CA PHE A 401 8.26 16.37 -15.83
C PHE A 401 8.46 17.75 -15.19
N ALA A 402 7.38 18.52 -15.06
CA ALA A 402 7.46 19.84 -14.44
C ALA A 402 7.97 19.79 -12.99
N PRO A 403 8.85 20.71 -12.56
CA PRO A 403 9.24 20.80 -11.16
C PRO A 403 8.15 21.45 -10.31
N ASN A 404 8.15 21.13 -9.02
CA ASN A 404 7.33 21.82 -8.03
C ASN A 404 7.84 23.27 -7.77
N PRO A 405 7.15 24.07 -6.95
CA PRO A 405 7.53 25.47 -6.71
C PRO A 405 8.94 25.68 -6.12
N LEU A 406 9.55 24.65 -5.53
CA LEU A 406 10.93 24.69 -5.03
C LEU A 406 11.96 24.32 -6.11
N GLY A 407 11.54 23.97 -7.31
CA GLY A 407 12.45 23.49 -8.36
C GLY A 407 12.84 22.02 -8.21
N LEU A 408 12.09 21.24 -7.42
CA LEU A 408 12.27 19.81 -7.25
C LEU A 408 11.48 19.04 -8.30
N TYR A 409 12.13 18.09 -8.93
CA TYR A 409 11.56 17.27 -9.99
C TYR A 409 11.22 15.89 -9.48
N ASP A 410 10.22 15.26 -10.10
CA ASP A 410 9.83 13.87 -9.86
C ASP A 410 9.55 13.58 -8.37
N MET A 411 8.97 14.56 -7.66
CA MET A 411 8.53 14.34 -6.27
C MET A 411 7.27 13.46 -6.24
N ASN A 412 6.39 13.57 -7.24
CA ASN A 412 5.33 12.60 -7.46
C ASN A 412 5.58 11.82 -8.76
N GLY A 413 5.66 10.50 -8.66
CA GLY A 413 5.95 9.59 -9.76
C GLY A 413 7.45 9.39 -10.00
N GLY A 414 7.78 8.67 -11.06
CA GLY A 414 9.14 8.18 -11.25
C GLY A 414 9.32 6.97 -10.35
N VAL A 415 10.02 7.07 -9.23
CA VAL A 415 10.22 5.96 -8.28
C VAL A 415 9.63 6.30 -6.93
N TRP A 416 9.24 5.27 -6.17
CA TRP A 416 9.05 5.45 -4.73
C TRP A 416 10.38 5.83 -4.09
N GLU A 417 10.36 6.75 -3.14
CA GLU A 417 11.58 7.23 -2.49
C GLU A 417 11.63 6.83 -1.01
N TRP A 418 12.69 6.10 -0.64
CA TRP A 418 12.95 5.74 0.76
C TRP A 418 13.17 6.97 1.65
N THR A 419 12.53 6.94 2.83
CA THR A 419 12.71 7.93 3.90
C THR A 419 13.33 7.28 5.14
N ALA A 420 13.80 8.09 6.10
CA ALA A 420 14.41 7.59 7.33
C ALA A 420 13.40 6.89 8.26
N ASP A 421 12.14 7.28 8.19
CA ASP A 421 11.13 7.02 9.21
C ASP A 421 10.65 5.57 9.21
N CYS A 422 10.29 5.12 10.42
CA CYS A 422 9.57 3.87 10.59
C CYS A 422 8.14 4.01 10.13
N TRP A 423 7.59 2.92 9.64
CA TRP A 423 6.18 2.91 9.31
C TRP A 423 5.30 2.89 10.56
N HIS A 424 4.33 3.79 10.61
CA HIS A 424 3.21 3.78 11.54
C HIS A 424 1.90 3.82 10.76
N ASN A 425 0.87 3.12 11.25
CA ASN A 425 -0.43 3.01 10.56
C ASN A 425 -1.28 4.29 10.60
N SER A 426 -0.78 5.36 11.20
CA SER A 426 -1.39 6.70 11.27
C SER A 426 -0.33 7.71 11.76
N TYR A 427 -0.62 9.00 11.68
CA TYR A 427 0.12 10.10 12.30
C TYR A 427 -0.28 10.37 13.77
N GLN A 428 -1.03 9.49 14.41
CA GLN A 428 -1.34 9.64 15.83
C GLN A 428 -0.05 9.56 16.66
N GLY A 429 0.36 10.69 17.26
CA GLY A 429 1.61 10.77 18.02
C GLY A 429 2.86 11.02 17.17
N ALA A 430 2.69 11.44 15.91
CA ALA A 430 3.80 11.80 15.04
C ALA A 430 4.60 13.00 15.61
N PRO A 431 5.93 13.03 15.39
CA PRO A 431 6.75 14.22 15.60
C PRO A 431 6.19 15.48 14.92
N VAL A 432 6.40 16.64 15.55
CA VAL A 432 5.89 17.94 15.05
C VAL A 432 7.02 18.91 14.67
N ASP A 433 8.26 18.46 14.73
CA ASP A 433 9.50 19.23 14.57
C ASP A 433 10.41 18.65 13.47
N GLY A 434 9.86 17.77 12.62
CA GLY A 434 10.51 17.27 11.40
C GLY A 434 11.58 16.20 11.62
N HIS A 435 11.84 15.78 12.86
CA HIS A 435 12.78 14.69 13.14
C HIS A 435 12.22 13.33 12.72
N VAL A 436 13.11 12.35 12.59
CA VAL A 436 12.78 10.97 12.20
C VAL A 436 11.85 10.32 13.23
N TRP A 437 10.68 9.85 12.80
CA TRP A 437 9.81 9.04 13.62
C TRP A 437 10.30 7.58 13.66
N ASP A 438 11.26 7.31 14.54
CA ASP A 438 11.88 5.99 14.68
C ASP A 438 11.18 5.16 15.78
N SER A 439 11.39 3.84 15.76
CA SER A 439 10.87 2.94 16.80
C SER A 439 11.83 1.77 17.04
N PRO A 440 11.99 1.30 18.29
CA PRO A 440 12.84 0.13 18.55
C PRO A 440 12.38 -1.10 17.76
N GLY A 441 13.30 -1.79 17.10
CA GLY A 441 12.99 -2.99 16.30
C GLY A 441 12.23 -2.71 15.01
N CYS A 442 12.39 -1.52 14.44
CA CYS A 442 11.73 -1.11 13.22
C CYS A 442 12.26 -1.83 11.98
N ASP A 443 11.42 -2.73 11.46
CA ASP A 443 11.72 -3.50 10.25
C ASP A 443 11.09 -2.89 8.99
N MET A 444 10.06 -2.06 9.13
CA MET A 444 9.31 -1.44 8.03
C MET A 444 9.61 0.06 7.95
N ARG A 445 10.06 0.51 6.78
CA ARG A 445 10.42 1.91 6.52
C ARG A 445 9.43 2.53 5.55
N VAL A 446 9.22 3.84 5.69
CA VAL A 446 8.28 4.59 4.86
C VAL A 446 8.92 4.90 3.49
N ILE A 447 8.13 4.76 2.43
CA ILE A 447 8.42 5.28 1.10
C ILE A 447 7.33 6.28 0.67
N ARG A 448 7.70 7.26 -0.16
CA ARG A 448 6.81 8.35 -0.59
C ARG A 448 6.88 8.57 -2.12
N GLY A 449 5.87 9.28 -2.65
CA GLY A 449 5.87 9.83 -4.01
C GLY A 449 5.19 9.02 -5.11
N GLY A 450 5.02 7.71 -4.94
CA GLY A 450 4.51 6.85 -6.01
C GLY A 450 5.54 6.57 -7.10
N SER A 451 5.23 5.66 -8.03
CA SER A 451 6.11 5.35 -9.16
C SER A 451 5.43 5.36 -10.52
N TRP A 452 6.25 5.15 -11.56
CA TRP A 452 5.81 5.00 -12.95
C TRP A 452 4.83 3.82 -13.12
N ARG A 453 4.80 2.84 -12.21
CA ARG A 453 3.92 1.68 -12.31
C ARG A 453 2.50 1.94 -11.79
N GLU A 454 2.35 2.91 -10.90
CA GLU A 454 1.08 3.22 -10.25
C GLU A 454 0.30 4.32 -10.96
N GLY A 455 -1.02 4.37 -10.69
CA GLY A 455 -1.92 5.39 -11.21
C GLY A 455 -1.78 6.76 -10.54
N GLY A 456 -2.44 7.77 -11.08
CA GLY A 456 -2.46 9.14 -10.55
C GLY A 456 -2.98 9.27 -9.10
N ASP A 457 -3.69 8.27 -8.58
CA ASP A 457 -4.14 8.21 -7.19
C ASP A 457 -3.05 7.76 -6.19
N TYR A 458 -1.84 7.46 -6.65
CA TYR A 458 -0.66 7.29 -5.80
C TYR A 458 0.28 8.50 -5.83
N MET A 459 -0.03 9.50 -6.68
CA MET A 459 0.81 10.67 -6.88
C MET A 459 0.47 11.81 -5.92
N LEU A 460 -0.31 11.58 -4.87
CA LEU A 460 -0.71 12.63 -3.94
C LEU A 460 0.47 12.99 -3.03
N SER A 461 0.54 14.24 -2.61
CA SER A 461 1.55 14.70 -1.66
C SER A 461 1.53 13.91 -0.35
N ALA A 462 0.34 13.51 0.11
CA ALA A 462 0.15 12.76 1.35
C ALA A 462 0.40 11.25 1.22
N THR A 463 0.50 10.68 0.01
CA THR A 463 0.53 9.21 -0.17
C THR A 463 1.74 8.57 0.52
N ARG A 464 1.47 7.68 1.45
CA ARG A 464 2.50 6.91 2.18
C ARG A 464 2.42 5.43 1.79
N PHE A 465 3.57 4.78 1.68
CA PHE A 465 3.63 3.33 1.58
C PHE A 465 4.80 2.78 2.40
N LYS A 466 4.96 1.45 2.42
CA LYS A 466 6.00 0.79 3.23
C LYS A 466 6.53 -0.48 2.60
N TYR A 467 7.80 -0.74 2.86
CA TYR A 467 8.42 -2.04 2.72
C TYR A 467 9.37 -2.32 3.87
N SER A 468 9.80 -3.57 4.01
CA SER A 468 10.85 -3.91 4.97
C SER A 468 12.19 -3.34 4.52
N SER A 469 13.05 -2.95 5.45
CA SER A 469 14.31 -2.24 5.16
C SER A 469 15.23 -2.95 4.17
N GLY A 470 15.21 -4.29 4.19
CA GLY A 470 16.03 -5.13 3.29
C GLY A 470 15.35 -5.53 1.98
N VAL A 471 14.07 -5.19 1.80
CA VAL A 471 13.33 -5.55 0.58
C VAL A 471 13.72 -4.61 -0.55
N ARG A 472 13.97 -5.18 -1.73
CA ARG A 472 14.09 -4.44 -2.99
C ARG A 472 12.80 -4.65 -3.78
N GLN A 473 12.23 -3.57 -4.28
CA GLN A 473 11.18 -3.63 -5.29
C GLN A 473 11.62 -2.90 -6.53
N SER A 474 11.12 -3.37 -7.67
CA SER A 474 11.52 -2.85 -8.96
C SER A 474 11.35 -1.34 -9.08
N GLN A 475 10.39 -0.75 -8.34
CA GLN A 475 10.04 0.66 -8.36
C GLN A 475 10.54 1.52 -7.19
N ASP A 476 11.33 0.94 -6.29
CA ASP A 476 11.87 1.65 -5.13
C ASP A 476 13.26 2.21 -5.45
N GLY A 477 13.41 3.51 -5.24
CA GLY A 477 14.64 4.28 -5.37
C GLY A 477 14.87 5.16 -4.15
N LEU A 478 15.62 6.25 -4.33
CA LEU A 478 15.92 7.18 -3.25
C LEU A 478 16.17 8.60 -3.74
N ARG A 479 15.98 9.54 -2.82
CA ARG A 479 16.49 10.90 -2.88
C ARG A 479 17.29 11.17 -1.62
N VAL A 480 18.23 12.11 -1.71
CA VAL A 480 19.14 12.43 -0.59
C VAL A 480 18.89 13.84 -0.07
N VAL A 481 19.13 14.02 1.21
CA VAL A 481 19.20 15.30 1.92
C VAL A 481 20.62 15.56 2.38
N LYS A 482 21.01 16.83 2.43
CA LYS A 482 22.23 17.35 3.04
C LYS A 482 21.84 18.40 4.08
N ASP A 483 22.26 18.20 5.32
CA ASP A 483 22.02 19.19 6.37
C ASP A 483 22.83 20.47 6.08
N LEU A 484 22.18 21.63 6.26
CA LEU A 484 22.82 22.94 6.17
C LEU A 484 23.12 23.43 7.60
N LYS A 485 24.30 24.01 7.79
CA LYS A 485 24.73 24.54 9.09
C LYS A 485 24.15 25.93 9.35
#